data_AF-A0A969SWN3-F1
#
_entry.id   AF-A0A969SWN3-F1
#
_cell.length_a   1.000
_cell.length_b   1.000
_cell.length_c   1.000
_cell.angle_alpha   90.00
_cell.angle_beta   90.00
_cell.angle_gamma   90.00
#
_symmetry.space_group_name_H-M   'P 1'
#
loop_
_entity.id
_entity.type
_entity.pdbx_description
1 polymer ?
#
loop_
_entity_poly.entity_id
_entity_poly.type
_entity_poly.pdbx_seq_one_letter_code
_entity_poly.pdbx_strand_id
1 'polypeptide(L)'
;MTPEELRLQQDRDRTAYWKRWGPYLSDRQWGTVREDYSPHGAAWDYFSHEQSRSRTYRWGEDGIAGISDSRQRLCFAIALWNGNDPILKERLFGLTGPEGNHGEDVKEYY
;
A
#
# COMPACT_ATOMS: atom_id res chain seq x y z
N MET A 1 22.90 29.58 3.88
CA MET A 1 22.07 28.68 3.07
C MET A 1 20.73 28.50 3.74
N THR A 2 19.66 28.42 2.96
CA THR A 2 18.33 28.01 3.41
C THR A 2 18.27 26.50 3.67
N PRO A 3 17.28 26.00 4.44
CA PRO A 3 17.09 24.56 4.63
C PRO A 3 16.91 23.77 3.33
N GLU A 4 16.27 24.38 2.32
CA GLU A 4 16.10 23.75 1.00
C GLU A 4 17.41 23.69 0.22
N GLU A 5 18.21 24.75 0.25
CA GLU A 5 19.55 24.74 -0.36
C GLU A 5 20.43 23.62 0.23
N LEU A 6 20.35 23.39 1.54
CA LEU A 6 21.05 22.28 2.20
C LEU A 6 20.55 20.91 1.72
N ARG A 7 19.23 20.70 1.60
CA ARG A 7 18.66 19.45 1.06
C ARG A 7 19.10 19.20 -0.37
N LEU A 8 19.08 20.23 -1.22
CA LEU A 8 19.51 20.12 -2.62
C LEU A 8 21.00 19.81 -2.74
N GLN A 9 21.84 20.36 -1.86
CA GLN A 9 23.25 20.03 -1.82
C GLN A 9 23.47 18.57 -1.37
N GLN A 10 22.80 18.13 -0.30
CA GLN A 10 22.88 16.74 0.17
C GLN A 10 22.48 15.70 -0.90
N ASP A 11 21.46 16.03 -1.70
CA ASP A 11 21.00 15.20 -2.83
C ASP A 11 22.06 15.14 -3.94
N ARG A 12 22.68 16.29 -4.31
CA ARG A 12 23.79 16.33 -5.29
C ARG A 12 24.99 15.53 -4.83
N ASP A 13 25.37 15.69 -3.56
CA ASP A 13 26.53 15.03 -2.96
C ASP A 13 26.23 13.57 -2.58
N ARG A 14 25.00 13.09 -2.83
CA ARG A 14 24.51 11.73 -2.53
C ARG A 14 24.68 11.31 -1.07
N THR A 15 24.67 12.27 -0.16
CA THR A 15 24.68 12.02 1.30
C THR A 15 23.28 11.73 1.84
N ALA A 16 22.24 12.27 1.18
CA ALA A 16 20.85 11.94 1.44
C ALA A 16 20.03 11.94 0.14
N TYR A 17 19.22 10.91 -0.08
CA TYR A 17 18.49 10.67 -1.33
C TYR A 17 17.10 11.29 -1.34
N TRP A 18 17.01 12.61 -1.19
CA TRP A 18 15.74 13.33 -1.04
C TRP A 18 14.80 13.23 -2.25
N LYS A 19 15.33 12.97 -3.45
CA LYS A 19 14.56 12.84 -4.69
C LYS A 19 14.35 11.39 -5.14
N ARG A 20 14.68 10.39 -4.31
CA ARG A 20 14.42 9.00 -4.66
C ARG A 20 12.94 8.66 -4.41
N TRP A 21 12.18 8.72 -5.49
CA TRP A 21 10.78 8.32 -5.58
C TRP A 21 10.64 7.16 -6.55
N GLY A 22 9.66 6.29 -6.31
CA GLY A 22 9.40 5.16 -7.19
C GLY A 22 8.17 4.34 -6.77
N PRO A 23 7.87 3.27 -7.52
CA PRO A 23 6.78 2.35 -7.23
C PRO A 23 7.15 1.40 -6.09
N TYR A 24 7.42 1.97 -4.91
CA TYR A 24 7.75 1.21 -3.71
C TYR A 24 6.51 0.85 -2.89
N LEU A 25 5.33 1.33 -3.30
CA LEU A 25 4.05 0.98 -2.70
C LEU A 25 3.58 -0.37 -3.25
N SER A 26 2.97 -1.20 -2.41
CA SER A 26 2.37 -2.44 -2.87
C SER A 26 0.97 -2.19 -3.43
N ASP A 27 0.49 -3.02 -4.37
CA ASP A 27 -0.90 -2.91 -4.83
C ASP A 27 -1.91 -3.47 -3.81
N ARG A 28 -1.43 -4.31 -2.87
CA ARG A 28 -2.20 -4.93 -1.78
C ARG A 28 -1.30 -5.24 -0.58
N GLN A 29 -1.66 -4.74 0.60
CA GLN A 29 -0.96 -5.00 1.85
C GLN A 29 -1.87 -5.56 2.96
N TRP A 30 -3.20 -5.44 2.81
CA TRP A 30 -4.17 -6.08 3.71
C TRP A 30 -4.18 -7.61 3.58
N GLY A 31 -4.60 -8.32 4.63
CA GLY A 31 -4.63 -9.78 4.65
C GLY A 31 -3.25 -10.45 4.65
N THR A 32 -2.19 -9.73 5.06
CA THR A 32 -0.82 -10.26 5.12
C THR A 32 -0.43 -10.70 6.52
N VAL A 33 0.45 -11.70 6.62
CA VAL A 33 0.97 -12.22 7.90
C VAL A 33 1.68 -11.17 8.76
N ARG A 34 2.12 -10.05 8.16
CA ARG A 34 2.78 -8.96 8.89
C ARG A 34 1.78 -8.14 9.71
N GLU A 35 0.56 -7.99 9.20
CA GLU A 35 -0.53 -7.25 9.87
C GLU A 35 -1.41 -8.17 10.73
N ASP A 36 -1.09 -9.46 10.79
CA ASP A 36 -1.83 -10.44 11.58
C ASP A 36 -1.41 -10.44 13.05
N TYR A 37 -2.33 -10.05 13.93
CA TYR A 37 -2.18 -10.17 15.38
C TYR A 37 -3.24 -11.09 16.00
N SER A 38 -3.84 -11.98 15.20
CA SER A 38 -4.77 -12.98 15.69
C SER A 38 -4.05 -14.08 16.49
N PRO A 39 -4.76 -14.78 17.39
CA PRO A 39 -4.17 -15.86 18.19
C PRO A 39 -3.73 -17.08 17.38
N HIS A 40 -4.25 -17.25 16.15
CA HIS A 40 -4.16 -18.49 15.38
C HIS A 40 -3.55 -18.31 13.98
N GLY A 41 -3.07 -17.12 13.62
CA GLY A 41 -2.47 -16.89 12.30
C GLY A 41 -3.51 -16.79 11.17
N ALA A 42 -4.64 -16.14 11.43
CA ALA A 42 -5.74 -15.92 10.48
C ALA A 42 -5.66 -14.52 9.83
N ALA A 43 -4.62 -14.27 9.04
CA ALA A 43 -4.30 -12.93 8.51
C ALA A 43 -5.44 -12.25 7.73
N TRP A 44 -6.14 -13.01 6.89
CA TRP A 44 -7.22 -12.50 6.05
C TRP A 44 -8.47 -12.13 6.86
N ASP A 45 -8.81 -12.93 7.87
CA ASP A 45 -9.95 -12.66 8.76
C ASP A 45 -9.62 -11.52 9.73
N TYR A 46 -8.37 -11.49 10.21
CA TYR A 46 -7.92 -10.50 11.17
C TYR A 46 -7.80 -9.10 10.56
N PHE A 47 -7.26 -8.99 9.35
CA PHE A 47 -7.12 -7.73 8.64
C PHE A 47 -7.76 -7.78 7.25
N SER A 48 -9.08 -7.67 7.23
CA SER A 48 -9.92 -7.75 6.02
C SER A 48 -9.84 -6.50 5.13
N HIS A 49 -10.30 -6.63 3.89
CA HIS A 49 -10.44 -5.51 2.96
C HIS A 49 -11.30 -4.37 3.53
N GLU A 50 -12.32 -4.68 4.32
CA GLU A 50 -13.14 -3.63 4.93
C GLU A 50 -12.32 -2.78 5.90
N GLN A 51 -11.53 -3.43 6.76
CA GLN A 51 -10.64 -2.73 7.70
C GLN A 51 -9.55 -1.94 6.97
N SER A 52 -9.03 -2.47 5.86
CA SER A 52 -7.97 -1.86 5.05
C SER A 52 -8.26 -0.40 4.65
N ARG A 53 -9.54 -0.03 4.57
CA ARG A 53 -9.99 1.33 4.20
C ARG A 53 -9.95 2.33 5.35
N SER A 54 -9.93 1.86 6.59
CA SER A 54 -10.12 2.69 7.78
C SER A 54 -9.14 2.38 8.92
N ARG A 55 -8.17 1.49 8.69
CA ARG A 55 -7.17 1.07 9.66
C ARG A 55 -5.79 1.48 9.18
N THR A 56 -5.01 2.08 10.07
CA THR A 56 -3.60 2.38 9.82
C THR A 56 -2.77 1.11 9.77
N TYR A 57 -1.94 1.01 8.77
CA TYR A 57 -1.03 -0.11 8.56
C TYR A 57 0.24 0.12 9.38
N ARG A 58 0.87 -0.97 9.84
CA ARG A 58 2.08 -0.90 10.66
C ARG A 58 3.34 -1.24 9.90
N TRP A 59 3.24 -2.10 8.88
CA TRP A 59 4.41 -2.68 8.22
C TRP A 59 4.55 -2.32 6.74
N GLY A 60 3.76 -1.37 6.26
CA GLY A 60 3.80 -0.86 4.89
C GLY A 60 2.53 -0.10 4.55
N GLU A 61 2.39 0.26 3.29
CA GLU A 61 1.20 0.90 2.73
C GLU A 61 0.85 0.23 1.39
N ASP A 62 -0.41 0.37 0.98
CA ASP A 62 -0.90 -0.07 -0.33
C ASP A 62 -1.62 1.01 -1.12
N GLY A 63 -1.64 0.82 -2.44
CA GLY A 63 -2.39 1.69 -3.33
C GLY A 63 -2.16 1.39 -4.81
N ILE A 64 -3.22 1.47 -5.60
CA ILE A 64 -3.20 1.21 -7.04
C ILE A 64 -2.27 2.19 -7.74
N ALA A 65 -1.31 1.65 -8.50
CA ALA A 65 -0.28 2.43 -9.20
C ALA A 65 0.46 3.41 -8.26
N GLY A 66 0.70 2.95 -7.02
CA GLY A 66 1.22 3.78 -5.96
C GLY A 66 2.70 4.16 -6.15
N ILE A 67 3.02 5.41 -5.82
CA ILE A 67 4.40 5.90 -5.72
C ILE A 67 4.67 6.39 -4.31
N SER A 68 5.92 6.27 -3.89
CA SER A 68 6.36 6.81 -2.60
C SER A 68 7.82 7.23 -2.64
N ASP A 69 8.23 8.01 -1.65
CA ASP A 69 9.65 8.18 -1.39
C ASP A 69 10.25 6.85 -0.91
N SER A 70 11.58 6.73 -1.01
CA SER A 70 12.33 5.51 -0.64
C SER A 70 12.07 4.96 0.78
N ARG A 71 11.45 5.74 1.68
CA ARG A 71 11.12 5.33 3.04
C ARG A 71 9.61 5.23 3.30
N GLN A 72 8.76 5.33 2.27
CA GLN A 72 7.29 5.32 2.37
C GLN A 72 6.73 6.29 3.43
N ARG A 73 7.35 7.48 3.56
CA ARG A 73 6.86 8.54 4.44
C ARG A 73 5.75 9.33 3.79
N LEU A 74 5.82 9.48 2.48
CA LEU A 74 4.80 10.06 1.63
C LEU A 74 4.43 9.06 0.56
N CYS A 75 3.14 8.74 0.49
CA CYS A 75 2.58 7.77 -0.43
C CYS A 75 1.48 8.46 -1.25
N PHE A 76 1.49 8.21 -2.56
CA PHE A 76 0.45 8.64 -3.47
C PHE A 76 -0.06 7.41 -4.22
N ALA A 77 -1.35 7.35 -4.49
CA ALA A 77 -1.98 6.28 -5.24
C ALA A 77 -3.17 6.82 -6.04
N ILE A 78 -3.61 6.04 -7.02
CA ILE A 78 -4.81 6.37 -7.79
C ILE A 78 -6.04 5.82 -7.06
N ALA A 79 -7.05 6.67 -6.91
CA ALA A 79 -8.37 6.29 -6.45
C ALA A 79 -9.37 6.39 -7.61
N LEU A 80 -10.07 5.29 -7.90
CA LEU A 80 -11.06 5.20 -8.99
C LEU A 80 -12.45 4.96 -8.42
N TRP A 81 -13.47 5.55 -9.03
CA TRP A 81 -14.87 5.27 -8.70
C TRP A 81 -15.60 4.75 -9.93
N ASN A 82 -16.31 3.64 -9.79
CA ASN A 82 -17.11 3.07 -10.88
C ASN A 82 -18.51 3.70 -10.99
N GLY A 83 -18.88 4.63 -10.09
CA GLY A 83 -20.21 5.26 -10.08
C GLY A 83 -21.30 4.43 -9.40
N ASN A 84 -20.99 3.21 -8.95
CA ASN A 84 -21.97 2.27 -8.39
C ASN A 84 -21.65 1.87 -6.95
N ASP A 85 -20.38 1.63 -6.65
CA ASP A 85 -19.95 1.16 -5.34
C ASP A 85 -19.96 2.33 -4.34
N PRO A 86 -20.26 2.09 -3.05
CA PRO A 86 -20.26 3.15 -2.04
C PRO A 86 -18.85 3.61 -1.64
N ILE A 87 -17.81 3.18 -2.35
CA ILE A 87 -16.41 3.32 -1.99
C ILE A 87 -15.57 3.72 -3.20
N LEU A 88 -14.47 4.43 -2.95
CA LEU A 88 -13.38 4.55 -3.92
C LEU A 88 -12.56 3.26 -3.92
N LYS A 89 -12.15 2.84 -5.11
CA LYS A 89 -11.19 1.76 -5.32
C LYS A 89 -9.80 2.36 -5.29
N GLU A 90 -9.13 2.19 -4.16
CA GLU A 90 -7.77 2.70 -3.90
C GLU A 90 -6.74 1.58 -3.88
N ARG A 91 -7.17 0.32 -3.73
CA ARG A 91 -6.36 -0.89 -3.56
C ARG A 91 -7.09 -2.06 -4.20
N LEU A 92 -6.35 -3.08 -4.62
CA LEU A 92 -6.93 -4.24 -5.29
C LEU A 92 -7.66 -5.16 -4.30
N PHE A 93 -8.76 -5.76 -4.75
CA PHE A 93 -9.51 -6.74 -3.98
C PHE A 93 -9.00 -8.15 -4.27
N GLY A 94 -8.57 -8.85 -3.22
CA GLY A 94 -8.16 -10.25 -3.27
C GLY A 94 -9.21 -11.17 -2.67
N LEU A 95 -9.27 -12.39 -3.19
CA LEU A 95 -9.92 -13.51 -2.54
C LEU A 95 -8.95 -14.29 -1.68
N THR A 96 -9.43 -14.76 -0.54
CA THR A 96 -8.72 -15.75 0.27
C THR A 96 -8.60 -17.09 -0.47
N GLY A 97 -7.69 -17.95 -0.01
CA GLY A 97 -7.51 -19.30 -0.55
C GLY A 97 -8.81 -20.11 -0.66
N PRO A 98 -9.68 -20.15 0.39
CA PRO A 98 -10.97 -20.84 0.32
C PRO A 98 -12.02 -20.18 -0.58
N GLU A 99 -11.91 -18.88 -0.85
CA GLU A 99 -12.86 -18.14 -1.69
C GLU A 99 -12.52 -18.24 -3.19
N GLY A 100 -11.24 -18.40 -3.53
CA GLY A 100 -10.79 -18.42 -4.91
C GLY A 100 -10.84 -19.81 -5.55
N ASN A 101 -11.17 -19.84 -6.85
CA ASN A 101 -11.28 -21.10 -7.62
C ASN A 101 -9.94 -21.85 -7.75
N HIS A 102 -8.81 -21.14 -7.65
CA HIS A 102 -7.45 -21.69 -7.73
C HIS A 102 -6.56 -21.25 -6.57
N GLY A 103 -7.16 -20.98 -5.40
CA GLY A 103 -6.49 -20.36 -4.26
C GLY A 103 -6.58 -18.84 -4.30
N GLU A 104 -5.64 -18.16 -3.63
CA GLU A 104 -5.61 -16.69 -3.54
C GLU A 104 -5.56 -16.06 -4.94
N ASP A 105 -6.45 -15.10 -5.20
CA ASP A 105 -6.60 -14.47 -6.52
C ASP A 105 -6.99 -13.00 -6.40
N VAL A 106 -6.54 -12.15 -7.32
CA VAL A 106 -6.92 -10.74 -7.41
C VAL A 106 -8.09 -10.60 -8.38
N LYS A 107 -9.18 -9.96 -7.95
CA LYS A 107 -10.42 -9.89 -8.74
C LYS A 107 -10.41 -8.88 -9.85
N GLU A 108 -9.55 -7.87 -9.78
CA GLU A 108 -9.27 -6.99 -10.89
C GLU A 108 -8.55 -7.80 -11.97
N TYR A 109 -9.36 -8.39 -12.87
CA TYR A 109 -8.91 -9.11 -14.06
C TYR A 109 -7.79 -8.34 -14.77
N TYR A 110 -6.67 -9.01 -15.03
CA TYR A 110 -5.62 -8.53 -15.94
C TYR A 110 -6.00 -8.82 -17.39
#